data_AF-A0A1B6M0S9-F1
#
_entry.id   AF-A0A1B6M0S9-F1
#
_cell.length_a   1.000
_cell.length_b   1.000
_cell.length_c   1.000
_cell.angle_alpha   90.00
_cell.angle_beta   90.00
_cell.angle_gamma   90.00
#
_symmetry.space_group_name_H-M   'P 1'
#
loop_
_entity.id
_entity.type
_entity.pdbx_description
1 polymer ?
#
loop_
_entity_poly.entity_id
_entity_poly.type
_entity_poly.pdbx_seq_one_letter_code
_entity_poly.pdbx_strand_id
1 'polypeptide(L)'
;LTVQPVCGRVAAQTCASIWVRFYPGLTGEFQQQFKIQVGYLEPVTVLVTGYGVLPQVSVNQVHITRPRLPIGLGYRAVASLTARRFSHMMFIHHHSVDLTDLPSDELLSDWVVINFTD
;
A
#
# COMPACT_ATOMS: atom_id res chain seq x y z
N LEU A 1 -14.99 -15.01 -20.91
CA LEU A 1 -14.62 -14.67 -22.29
C LEU A 1 -15.84 -14.05 -22.96
N THR A 2 -15.70 -12.86 -23.53
CA THR A 2 -16.82 -12.14 -24.17
C THR A 2 -16.43 -11.82 -25.60
N VAL A 3 -17.26 -12.22 -26.57
CA VAL A 3 -17.02 -12.06 -28.01
C VAL A 3 -18.11 -11.17 -28.61
N GLN A 4 -17.73 -10.16 -29.38
CA GLN A 4 -18.65 -9.20 -29.99
C GLN A 4 -18.24 -8.85 -31.44
N PRO A 5 -19.16 -8.80 -32.41
CA PRO A 5 -20.57 -9.18 -32.29
C PRO A 5 -20.75 -10.71 -32.16
N VAL A 6 -21.85 -11.15 -31.56
CA VAL A 6 -22.16 -12.59 -31.37
C VAL A 6 -22.55 -13.25 -32.69
N CYS A 7 -23.19 -12.50 -33.58
CA CYS A 7 -23.55 -12.93 -34.93
C CYS A 7 -23.44 -11.76 -35.90
N GLY A 8 -23.37 -12.05 -37.19
CA GLY A 8 -23.28 -11.05 -38.24
C GLY A 8 -23.33 -11.67 -39.62
N ARG A 9 -23.22 -10.82 -40.63
CA ARG A 9 -23.08 -11.22 -42.04
C ARG A 9 -21.85 -10.54 -42.60
N VAL A 10 -21.10 -11.27 -43.44
CA VAL A 10 -19.93 -10.76 -44.14
C VAL A 10 -20.21 -10.93 -45.62
N ALA A 11 -20.04 -9.85 -46.39
CA ALA A 11 -20.22 -9.90 -47.83
C ALA A 11 -19.05 -10.66 -48.49
N ALA A 12 -19.29 -11.20 -49.68
CA ALA A 12 -18.24 -11.86 -50.44
C ALA A 12 -17.05 -10.90 -50.65
N GLN A 13 -15.83 -11.43 -50.52
CA GLN A 13 -14.58 -10.67 -50.69
C GLN A 13 -14.40 -9.50 -49.70
N THR A 14 -15.09 -9.53 -48.55
CA THR A 14 -14.91 -8.55 -47.47
C THR A 14 -14.47 -9.20 -46.17
N CYS A 15 -14.01 -8.38 -45.23
CA CYS A 15 -13.57 -8.80 -43.90
C CYS A 15 -14.45 -8.16 -42.82
N ALA A 16 -14.59 -8.83 -41.68
CA ALA A 16 -15.26 -8.29 -40.50
C ALA A 16 -14.37 -8.44 -39.26
N SER A 17 -14.41 -7.46 -38.38
CA SER A 17 -13.68 -7.47 -37.12
C SER A 17 -14.53 -8.04 -35.98
N ILE A 18 -13.92 -8.87 -35.15
CA ILE A 18 -14.54 -9.43 -33.94
C ILE A 18 -13.68 -9.01 -32.74
N TRP A 19 -14.33 -8.49 -31.71
CA TRP A 19 -13.73 -8.10 -30.45
C TRP A 19 -13.81 -9.25 -29.46
N VAL A 20 -12.68 -9.62 -28.89
CA VAL A 20 -12.58 -10.65 -27.86
C VAL A 20 -12.04 -10.02 -26.59
N ARG A 21 -12.82 -10.07 -25.51
CA ARG A 21 -12.43 -9.60 -24.18
C ARG A 21 -12.35 -10.76 -23.20
N PHE A 22 -11.27 -10.83 -22.45
CA PHE A 22 -11.09 -11.82 -21.40
C PHE A 22 -10.47 -11.16 -20.17
N TYR A 23 -11.08 -11.41 -19.01
CA TYR A 23 -10.59 -10.96 -17.71
C TYR A 23 -10.20 -12.21 -16.91
N PRO A 24 -8.90 -12.52 -16.79
CA PRO A 24 -8.45 -13.68 -16.03
C PRO A 24 -8.83 -13.49 -14.55
N GLY A 25 -9.54 -14.47 -13.98
CA GLY A 25 -9.87 -14.47 -12.55
C GLY A 25 -8.74 -14.98 -11.66
N LEU A 26 -7.76 -15.68 -12.24
CA LEU A 26 -6.59 -16.22 -11.58
C LEU A 26 -5.33 -15.78 -12.33
N THR A 27 -4.21 -15.70 -11.62
CA THR A 27 -2.90 -15.46 -12.22
C THR A 27 -2.31 -16.73 -12.81
N GLY A 28 -1.45 -16.57 -13.80
CA GLY A 28 -0.85 -17.67 -14.53
C GLY A 28 -1.31 -17.74 -15.98
N GLU A 29 -0.87 -18.79 -16.66
CA GLU A 29 -1.31 -19.07 -18.02
C GLU A 29 -2.81 -19.38 -18.03
N PHE A 30 -3.51 -18.81 -19.00
CA PHE A 30 -4.89 -19.15 -19.27
C PHE A 30 -5.03 -19.58 -20.72
N GLN A 31 -5.96 -20.51 -20.92
CA GLN A 31 -6.37 -20.98 -22.22
C GLN A 31 -7.89 -21.04 -22.24
N GLN A 32 -8.49 -20.31 -23.17
CA GLN A 32 -9.93 -20.29 -23.39
C GLN A 32 -10.21 -20.56 -24.86
N GLN A 33 -11.41 -21.03 -25.17
CA GLN A 33 -11.79 -21.30 -26.54
C GLN A 33 -13.23 -20.89 -26.80
N PHE A 34 -13.50 -20.52 -28.05
CA PHE A 34 -14.84 -20.32 -28.55
C PHE A 34 -14.92 -20.84 -30.00
N LYS A 35 -16.14 -21.07 -30.47
CA LYS A 35 -16.38 -21.58 -31.82
C LYS A 35 -17.05 -20.52 -32.68
N ILE A 36 -16.62 -20.41 -33.93
CA ILE A 36 -17.23 -19.58 -34.95
C ILE A 36 -17.94 -20.51 -35.95
N GLN A 37 -19.26 -20.38 -36.03
CA GLN A 37 -20.09 -21.11 -36.98
C GLN A 37 -20.33 -20.27 -38.23
N VAL A 38 -20.00 -20.80 -39.42
CA VAL A 38 -20.21 -20.11 -40.70
C VAL A 38 -21.22 -20.91 -41.53
N GLY A 39 -22.49 -20.48 -41.51
CA GLY A 39 -23.57 -21.16 -42.22
C GLY A 39 -23.65 -22.63 -41.84
N TYR A 40 -23.55 -23.52 -42.84
CA TYR A 40 -23.60 -24.98 -42.67
C TYR A 40 -22.22 -25.64 -42.63
N LEU A 41 -21.13 -24.87 -42.61
CA LEU A 41 -19.77 -25.40 -42.55
C LEU A 41 -19.44 -25.90 -41.14
N GLU A 42 -18.39 -26.73 -41.01
CA GLU A 42 -17.91 -27.17 -39.71
C GLU A 42 -17.44 -25.96 -38.87
N PRO A 43 -17.85 -25.85 -37.59
CA PRO A 43 -17.44 -24.74 -36.74
C PRO A 43 -15.93 -24.70 -36.52
N VAL A 44 -15.37 -23.49 -36.67
CA VAL A 44 -13.94 -23.25 -36.43
C VAL A 44 -13.71 -22.93 -34.97
N THR A 45 -12.78 -23.66 -34.31
CA THR A 45 -12.40 -23.38 -32.92
C THR A 45 -11.28 -22.35 -32.89
N VAL A 46 -11.51 -21.25 -32.16
CA VAL A 46 -10.51 -20.21 -31.92
C VAL A 46 -10.02 -20.33 -30.49
N LEU A 47 -8.70 -20.42 -30.35
CA LEU A 47 -8.02 -20.49 -29.06
C LEU A 47 -7.54 -19.10 -28.63
N VAL A 48 -7.82 -18.74 -27.39
CA VAL A 48 -7.40 -17.50 -26.75
C VAL A 48 -6.49 -17.88 -25.59
N THR A 49 -5.20 -17.66 -25.78
CA THR A 49 -4.18 -17.90 -24.76
C THR A 49 -3.61 -16.59 -24.26
N GLY A 50 -3.07 -16.62 -23.06
CA GLY A 50 -2.37 -15.49 -22.48
C GLY A 50 -1.96 -15.78 -21.04
N TYR A 51 -1.48 -14.74 -20.36
CA TYR A 51 -1.03 -14.85 -18.99
C TYR A 51 -1.69 -13.76 -18.13
N GLY A 52 -2.36 -14.17 -17.06
CA GLY A 52 -2.90 -13.27 -16.05
C GLY A 52 -1.83 -12.90 -15.04
N VAL A 53 -1.63 -11.60 -14.81
CA VAL A 53 -0.74 -11.09 -13.75
C VAL A 53 -1.55 -10.38 -12.68
N LEU A 54 -1.06 -10.38 -11.44
CA LEU A 54 -1.67 -9.58 -10.38
C LEU A 54 -1.49 -8.10 -10.73
N PRO A 55 -2.51 -7.26 -10.50
CA PRO A 55 -2.35 -5.82 -10.63
C PRO A 55 -1.30 -5.34 -9.62
N GLN A 56 -0.25 -4.69 -10.10
CA GLN A 56 0.70 -4.01 -9.22
C GLN A 56 0.10 -2.67 -8.80
N VAL A 57 -0.43 -2.61 -7.58
CA VAL A 57 -0.90 -1.35 -6.99
C VAL A 57 0.29 -0.71 -6.27
N SER A 58 0.82 0.38 -6.81
CA SER A 58 1.74 1.23 -6.07
C SER A 58 0.93 2.32 -5.38
N VAL A 59 0.99 2.36 -4.05
CA VAL A 59 0.45 3.48 -3.29
C VAL A 59 1.55 4.51 -3.19
N ASN A 60 1.44 5.58 -3.97
CA ASN A 60 2.27 6.77 -3.75
C ASN A 60 1.73 7.50 -2.52
N GLN A 61 2.07 7.00 -1.33
CA GLN A 61 1.79 7.76 -0.12
C GLN A 61 2.70 8.98 -0.14
N VAL A 62 2.11 10.17 -0.07
CA VAL A 62 2.84 11.39 0.28
C VAL A 62 3.50 11.07 1.61
N HIS A 63 4.83 10.91 1.60
CA HIS A 63 5.59 10.75 2.83
C HIS A 63 5.19 11.92 3.70
N ILE A 64 4.56 11.65 4.85
CA ILE A 64 4.29 12.70 5.82
C ILE A 64 5.69 13.13 6.27
N THR A 65 6.24 14.15 5.61
CA THR A 65 7.37 14.93 6.07
C THR A 65 6.87 15.65 7.31
N ARG A 66 6.70 14.90 8.40
CA ARG A 66 6.66 15.49 9.73
C ARG A 66 8.00 16.21 9.81
N PRO A 67 8.02 17.55 9.98
CA PRO A 67 9.28 18.21 10.26
C PRO A 67 9.90 17.45 11.43
N ARG A 68 11.21 17.15 11.35
CA ARG A 68 11.94 16.63 12.50
C ARG A 68 11.84 17.72 13.57
N LEU A 69 10.87 17.57 14.46
CA LEU A 69 10.72 18.48 15.59
C LEU A 69 11.99 18.34 16.43
N PRO A 70 12.57 19.45 16.92
CA PRO A 70 13.69 19.39 17.83
C PRO A 70 13.41 18.39 18.96
N ILE A 71 14.39 17.56 19.30
CA ILE A 71 14.27 16.50 20.30
C ILE A 71 13.69 17.03 21.63
N GLY A 72 14.04 18.28 21.99
CA GLY A 72 13.52 18.98 23.16
C GLY A 72 12.00 19.17 23.17
N LEU A 73 11.35 19.35 22.01
CA LEU A 73 9.88 19.39 21.94
C LEU A 73 9.27 18.01 22.21
N GLY A 74 9.94 16.94 21.78
CA GLY A 74 9.54 15.57 22.10
C GLY A 74 9.60 15.31 23.61
N TYR A 75 10.74 15.62 24.23
CA TYR A 75 10.90 15.50 25.68
C TYR A 75 9.91 16.39 26.45
N ARG A 76 9.64 17.62 25.98
CA ARG A 76 8.65 18.51 26.60
C ARG A 76 7.22 17.95 26.51
N ALA A 77 6.86 17.38 25.36
CA ALA A 77 5.56 16.73 25.18
C ALA A 77 5.42 15.51 26.11
N VAL A 78 6.44 14.65 26.16
CA VAL A 78 6.49 13.51 27.09
C VAL A 78 6.40 14.00 28.53
N ALA A 79 7.20 14.98 28.93
CA ALA A 79 7.19 15.60 30.27
C ALA A 79 5.82 16.20 30.63
N SER A 80 5.13 16.84 29.69
CA SER A 80 3.80 17.42 29.94
C SER A 80 2.72 16.34 30.13
N LEU A 81 2.82 15.25 29.36
CA LEU A 81 1.92 14.10 29.46
C LEU A 81 2.21 13.30 30.74
N THR A 82 3.48 13.14 31.10
CA THR A 82 3.88 12.48 32.34
C THR A 82 3.58 13.35 33.55
N ALA A 83 3.77 14.67 33.54
CA ALA A 83 3.44 15.54 34.68
C ALA A 83 1.95 15.42 35.07
N ARG A 84 1.05 15.39 34.08
CA ARG A 84 -0.39 15.21 34.29
C ARG A 84 -0.75 13.79 34.73
N ARG A 85 0.06 12.79 34.38
CA ARG A 85 -0.13 11.38 34.76
C ARG A 85 0.49 11.03 36.12
N PHE A 86 1.62 11.65 36.45
CA PHE A 86 2.33 11.53 37.72
C PHE A 86 1.57 12.25 38.84
N SER A 87 0.94 13.40 38.59
CA SER A 87 0.05 14.04 39.59
C SER A 87 -1.11 13.11 40.00
N HIS A 88 -1.58 12.23 39.12
CA HIS A 88 -2.58 11.21 39.45
C HIS A 88 -1.98 9.97 40.16
N MET A 89 -0.69 9.67 39.96
CA MET A 89 0.04 8.59 40.67
C MET A 89 0.63 9.01 42.02
N MET A 90 0.94 10.29 42.23
CA MET A 90 1.58 10.83 43.44
C MET A 90 0.65 10.90 44.66
N PHE A 91 -0.66 10.64 44.48
CA PHE A 91 -1.54 10.37 45.62
C PHE A 91 -1.27 8.99 46.26
N ILE A 92 -0.42 8.14 45.66
CA ILE A 92 -0.17 6.79 46.17
C ILE A 92 1.13 6.70 47.00
N HIS A 93 2.17 7.51 46.77
CA HIS A 93 3.35 7.52 47.66
C HIS A 93 4.01 8.91 47.77
N HIS A 94 4.14 9.38 49.01
CA HIS A 94 4.85 10.60 49.39
C HIS A 94 6.35 10.46 49.09
N HIS A 95 6.80 11.04 47.98
CA HIS A 95 8.14 11.61 47.88
C HIS A 95 8.07 12.88 47.05
N SER A 96 8.14 14.03 47.73
CA SER A 96 8.28 15.33 47.09
C SER A 96 9.73 15.50 46.63
N VAL A 97 9.93 15.64 45.32
CA VAL A 97 11.20 16.10 44.76
C VAL A 97 11.08 17.62 44.59
N ASP A 98 11.94 18.36 45.29
CA ASP A 98 12.04 19.81 45.15
C ASP A 98 12.76 20.14 43.84
N LEU A 99 12.16 21.01 43.02
CA LEU A 99 12.61 21.33 41.67
C LEU A 99 13.30 22.69 41.59
N THR A 100 13.56 23.36 42.74
CA THR A 100 14.27 24.63 42.79
C THR A 100 15.79 24.50 42.64
N ASP A 101 16.34 23.29 42.77
CA ASP A 101 17.79 23.01 42.69
C ASP A 101 18.24 22.38 41.36
N LEU A 102 17.53 22.63 40.25
CA LEU A 102 18.02 22.21 38.93
C LEU A 102 19.21 23.09 38.50
N PRO A 103 20.45 22.55 38.38
CA PRO A 103 21.57 23.32 37.87
C PRO A 103 21.39 23.56 36.37
N SER A 104 21.78 24.76 35.94
CA SER A 104 21.78 25.23 34.56
C SER A 104 22.56 24.29 33.65
N ASP A 105 21.90 23.77 32.61
CA ASP A 105 22.40 23.19 31.34
C ASP A 105 23.56 22.15 31.35
N GLU A 106 24.18 21.82 32.49
CA GLU A 106 25.26 20.83 32.58
C GLU A 106 24.75 19.38 32.65
N LEU A 107 23.44 19.13 32.80
CA LEU A 107 22.87 17.79 32.86
C LEU A 107 23.05 16.95 31.57
N LEU A 108 23.58 17.53 30.50
CA LEU A 108 23.95 16.82 29.27
C LEU A 108 25.43 16.39 29.21
N SER A 109 26.29 16.82 30.14
CA SER A 109 27.71 16.42 30.15
C SER A 109 27.95 14.97 30.60
N ASP A 110 26.99 14.37 31.30
CA ASP A 110 27.07 12.98 31.79
C ASP A 110 26.54 11.95 30.78
N TRP A 111 26.15 12.37 29.57
CA TRP A 111 25.61 11.45 28.58
C TRP A 111 26.74 10.80 27.80
N VAL A 112 26.86 9.48 27.92
CA VAL A 112 27.78 8.68 27.12
C VAL A 112 27.33 8.71 25.66
N VAL A 113 28.13 9.35 24.81
CA VAL A 113 27.96 9.34 23.35
C VAL A 113 28.39 7.96 22.85
N ILE A 114 27.42 7.12 22.46
CA ILE A 114 27.70 5.86 21.78
C ILE A 114 27.69 6.15 20.27
N ASN A 115 28.89 6.17 19.67
CA ASN A 115 29.04 6.22 18.23
C ASN A 115 29.04 4.79 17.67
N PHE A 116 28.14 4.53 16.72
CA PHE A 116 28.20 3.34 15.89
C PHE A 116 28.97 3.70 14.62
N THR A 117 30.04 2.96 14.36
CA THR A 117 30.75 2.98 13.07
C THR A 117 30.28 1.78 12.26
N ASP A 118 30.04 2.00 10.97
CA ASP A 118 29.74 0.96 9.98
C ASP A 118 30.86 -0.10 9.86
#